data_AF-A0A5B8NH53-F1
#
_entry.id   AF-A0A5B8NH53-F1
#
_cell.length_a   1.000
_cell.length_b   1.000
_cell.length_c   1.000
_cell.angle_alpha   90.00
_cell.angle_beta   90.00
_cell.angle_gamma   90.00
#
_symmetry.space_group_name_H-M   'P 1'
#
loop_
_entity.id
_entity.type
_entity.pdbx_description
1 polymer ?
#
loop_
_entity_poly.entity_id
_entity_poly.type
_entity_poly.pdbx_seq_one_letter_code
_entity_poly.pdbx_strand_id
1 'polypeptide(L)'
;MKWDRSLRQIGLGLTTAIICILFATVSTAQSPANINVVREGEEISLNGDRLPLSWRQWESNGQTHLGITDAATQQRLGLELLASNNPAQQPVWWFSDDSPYTLDAEHIGANRYLDLTPILRASSEELAVEDGRLEITTTPTQVQDIRIGNQSWGKRIVIDLDKPTLWQVREGRQQATLKLGATSPSNIREKFAPPSEEIEDEENEDITPPLLVVKPNGRQTELNLNFPESLKLKVNTLANPARLVLDLRQDTLNPRTIRWKQGVEWRQDYIRVNDDQFAVTWLEIDPNRHDLRLTPIWTNQQEMEGIASLPDLGKEFGVTIAINGGFFNRDNQLPLGAIKQQGEWYSSPILNRGAIAWDNQGGMIMDRLRHQETLVINGQDRVSLQALNSGYVQSGVARYTPTWGRSYRALNGKENIVVVENNQVQRITEVSQGESIAIPPNGYLLAIRGNPELKSRLREGSSLQLENQTIPPAFSDYPYILAAGPLLIKNQQVVLDAERENFSDAFIRQKAHRSAIALKQDGKILLVAMGERIGDNGPTLRESVSILQRLGAIDALNLDGGGSTSLYLGGELINRPAATAGRIHSAIGLYLQD
;
A
#
# COMPACT_ATOMS: atom_id res chain seq x y z
N MET A 1 -47.66 -34.50 73.64
CA MET A 1 -48.93 -34.17 74.32
C MET A 1 -49.33 -32.77 73.84
N LYS A 2 -50.49 -32.61 73.18
CA LYS A 2 -50.90 -31.41 72.39
C LYS A 2 -49.99 -31.20 71.13
N TRP A 3 -50.44 -30.85 69.91
CA TRP A 3 -51.57 -30.04 69.35
C TRP A 3 -51.39 -28.53 69.64
N ASP A 4 -51.62 -27.54 68.76
CA ASP A 4 -52.14 -27.40 67.37
C ASP A 4 -51.71 -25.98 66.84
N ARG A 5 -51.93 -25.41 65.63
CA ARG A 5 -52.58 -25.73 64.32
C ARG A 5 -52.08 -24.75 63.22
N SER A 6 -52.20 -25.09 61.92
CA SER A 6 -52.37 -24.20 60.71
C SER A 6 -51.32 -23.08 60.39
N LEU A 7 -50.71 -22.97 59.19
CA LEU A 7 -51.27 -22.60 57.86
C LEU A 7 -51.89 -21.17 57.88
N ARG A 8 -51.54 -20.17 57.05
CA ARG A 8 -50.89 -20.04 55.71
C ARG A 8 -50.26 -18.60 55.61
N GLN A 9 -49.54 -18.10 54.59
CA GLN A 9 -49.20 -18.57 53.21
C GLN A 9 -47.89 -17.96 52.66
N ILE A 10 -47.19 -18.72 51.80
CA ILE A 10 -46.31 -18.40 50.63
C ILE A 10 -45.65 -17.00 50.47
N GLY A 11 -44.32 -17.01 50.34
CA GLY A 11 -43.48 -16.01 49.65
C GLY A 11 -42.06 -16.57 49.47
N LEU A 12 -41.47 -16.47 48.26
CA LEU A 12 -40.18 -17.07 47.87
C LEU A 12 -39.06 -16.80 48.89
N GLY A 13 -38.10 -17.69 49.19
CA GLY A 13 -37.67 -18.92 48.52
C GLY A 13 -36.14 -18.98 48.61
N LEU A 14 -35.58 -19.72 49.59
CA LEU A 14 -34.17 -19.59 49.98
C LEU A 14 -33.19 -20.04 48.87
N THR A 15 -32.10 -19.29 48.74
CA THR A 15 -31.01 -19.54 47.79
C THR A 15 -30.07 -20.66 48.29
N THR A 16 -30.31 -21.89 47.84
CA THR A 16 -29.31 -22.96 47.96
C THR A 16 -28.20 -22.73 46.93
N ALA A 17 -26.97 -22.52 47.38
CA ALA A 17 -25.82 -22.30 46.49
C ALA A 17 -25.42 -23.61 45.78
N ILE A 18 -25.87 -23.80 44.55
CA ILE A 18 -25.38 -24.87 43.67
C ILE A 18 -24.03 -24.41 43.09
N ILE A 19 -22.95 -25.07 43.49
CA ILE A 19 -21.64 -24.91 42.86
C ILE A 19 -21.70 -25.66 41.52
N CYS A 20 -22.16 -24.97 40.47
CA CYS A 20 -21.99 -25.44 39.11
C CYS A 20 -20.50 -25.41 38.75
N ILE A 21 -19.83 -26.56 38.84
CA ILE A 21 -18.57 -26.79 38.12
C ILE A 21 -18.93 -26.86 36.64
N LEU A 22 -19.03 -25.67 36.03
CA LEU A 22 -18.94 -25.52 34.59
C LEU A 22 -17.54 -25.99 34.20
N PHE A 23 -17.47 -27.19 33.63
CA PHE A 23 -16.40 -27.52 32.70
C PHE A 23 -16.55 -26.61 31.48
N ALA A 24 -16.12 -25.36 31.63
CA ALA A 24 -15.70 -24.57 30.51
C ALA A 24 -14.56 -25.35 29.86
N THR A 25 -14.85 -26.03 28.76
CA THR A 25 -13.84 -26.40 27.78
C THR A 25 -13.28 -25.09 27.25
N VAL A 26 -12.30 -24.54 27.97
CA VAL A 26 -11.37 -23.57 27.43
C VAL A 26 -10.77 -24.27 26.23
N SER A 27 -11.24 -23.90 25.03
CA SER A 27 -10.52 -24.19 23.82
C SER A 27 -9.20 -23.46 23.99
N THR A 28 -8.18 -24.19 24.44
CA THR A 28 -6.83 -23.66 24.54
C THR A 28 -6.47 -23.24 23.13
N ALA A 29 -6.44 -21.93 22.89
CA ALA A 29 -5.86 -21.40 21.68
C ALA A 29 -4.49 -22.05 21.55
N GLN A 30 -4.33 -22.88 20.53
CA GLN A 30 -3.05 -23.53 20.29
C GLN A 30 -2.05 -22.38 20.12
N SER A 31 -0.97 -22.40 20.90
CA SER A 31 0.22 -21.64 20.53
C SER A 31 0.47 -21.90 19.05
N PRO A 32 0.81 -20.89 18.23
CA PRO A 32 1.05 -21.10 16.81
C PRO A 32 1.99 -22.30 16.66
N ALA A 33 1.56 -23.30 15.90
CA ALA A 33 2.39 -24.46 15.67
C ALA A 33 3.70 -23.94 15.08
N ASN A 34 4.85 -24.40 15.57
CA ASN A 34 6.13 -24.05 14.96
C ASN A 34 6.15 -24.68 13.55
N ILE A 35 5.72 -23.91 12.56
CA ILE A 35 5.54 -24.36 11.18
C ILE A 35 6.91 -24.76 10.66
N ASN A 36 7.12 -26.06 10.50
CA ASN A 36 8.39 -26.59 10.03
C ASN A 36 8.51 -26.34 8.52
N VAL A 37 8.96 -25.14 8.14
CA VAL A 37 9.26 -24.76 6.76
C VAL A 37 10.45 -25.61 6.29
N VAL A 38 10.17 -26.54 5.37
CA VAL A 38 11.17 -27.47 4.82
C VAL A 38 11.84 -26.94 3.56
N ARG A 39 11.17 -26.05 2.80
CA ARG A 39 11.73 -25.33 1.65
C ARG A 39 11.06 -23.96 1.50
N GLU A 40 11.79 -23.00 0.94
CA GLU A 40 11.27 -21.67 0.63
C GLU A 40 11.90 -21.07 -0.63
N GLY A 41 11.24 -20.06 -1.18
CA GLY A 41 11.76 -19.26 -2.29
C GLY A 41 10.92 -18.02 -2.61
N GLU A 42 11.47 -17.18 -3.48
CA GLU A 42 10.95 -15.85 -3.84
C GLU A 42 10.72 -15.68 -5.36
N GLU A 43 10.87 -16.77 -6.12
CA GLU A 43 10.52 -16.90 -7.54
C GLU A 43 9.81 -18.24 -7.74
N ILE A 44 8.80 -18.26 -8.62
CA ILE A 44 8.26 -19.49 -9.22
C ILE A 44 8.44 -19.45 -10.74
N SER A 45 8.33 -20.60 -11.38
CA SER A 45 8.22 -20.74 -12.83
C SER A 45 6.94 -21.52 -13.13
N LEU A 46 6.07 -20.94 -13.97
CA LEU A 46 4.81 -21.56 -14.38
C LEU A 46 4.88 -21.84 -15.88
N ASN A 47 5.08 -23.11 -16.25
CA ASN A 47 5.39 -23.56 -17.62
C ASN A 47 6.62 -22.84 -18.24
N GLY A 48 7.61 -22.46 -17.42
CA GLY A 48 8.81 -21.72 -17.85
C GLY A 48 8.71 -20.19 -17.75
N ASP A 49 7.51 -19.62 -17.56
CA ASP A 49 7.37 -18.19 -17.25
C ASP A 49 7.73 -17.94 -15.78
N ARG A 50 8.85 -17.23 -15.56
CA ARG A 50 9.28 -16.80 -14.23
C ARG A 50 8.41 -15.69 -13.66
N LEU A 51 8.07 -15.83 -12.38
CA LEU A 51 7.21 -14.92 -11.62
C LEU A 51 7.86 -14.63 -10.26
N PRO A 52 8.20 -13.37 -9.95
CA PRO A 52 8.66 -12.99 -8.61
C PRO A 52 7.46 -13.01 -7.66
N LEU A 53 7.43 -13.98 -6.75
CA LEU A 53 6.46 -14.12 -5.67
C LEU A 53 7.00 -15.09 -4.59
N SER A 54 6.59 -14.90 -3.34
CA SER A 54 7.04 -15.74 -2.23
C SER A 54 6.24 -17.04 -2.15
N TRP A 55 6.93 -18.17 -2.02
CA TRP A 55 6.33 -19.50 -1.80
C TRP A 55 7.02 -20.23 -0.66
N ARG A 56 6.31 -21.13 0.03
CA ARG A 56 6.80 -21.91 1.18
C ARG A 56 6.27 -23.34 1.12
N GLN A 57 7.10 -24.32 1.50
CA GLN A 57 6.67 -25.68 1.82
C GLN A 57 6.88 -25.97 3.29
N TRP A 58 5.87 -26.56 3.94
CA TRP A 58 5.95 -27.00 5.33
C TRP A 58 5.35 -28.39 5.50
N GLU A 59 5.74 -29.06 6.58
CA GLU A 59 5.16 -30.34 6.95
C GLU A 59 4.16 -30.19 8.09
N SER A 60 2.96 -30.76 7.92
CA SER A 60 1.94 -30.87 8.97
C SER A 60 1.20 -32.20 8.83
N ASN A 61 0.89 -32.85 9.96
CA ASN A 61 0.17 -34.14 9.99
C ASN A 61 0.75 -35.25 9.06
N GLY A 62 2.05 -35.22 8.76
CA GLY A 62 2.70 -36.16 7.84
C GLY A 62 2.47 -35.87 6.35
N GLN A 63 1.96 -34.68 5.99
CA GLN A 63 1.84 -34.22 4.61
C GLN A 63 2.71 -32.98 4.39
N THR A 64 3.32 -32.88 3.20
CA THR A 64 3.95 -31.64 2.73
C THR A 64 2.88 -30.76 2.09
N HIS A 65 2.73 -29.55 2.62
CA HIS A 65 1.92 -28.48 2.07
C HIS A 65 2.78 -27.55 1.19
N LEU A 66 2.16 -26.82 0.28
CA LEU A 66 2.81 -25.92 -0.67
C LEU A 66 1.99 -24.63 -0.77
N GLY A 67 2.43 -23.62 -0.05
CA GLY A 67 1.73 -22.35 0.04
C GLY A 67 2.36 -21.22 -0.75
N ILE A 68 1.50 -20.34 -1.24
CA ILE A 68 1.83 -19.13 -2.00
C ILE A 68 1.06 -17.97 -1.36
N THR A 69 1.63 -16.76 -1.34
CA THR A 69 0.99 -15.62 -0.65
C THR A 69 -0.38 -15.30 -1.24
N ASP A 70 -1.34 -14.91 -0.39
CA ASP A 70 -2.75 -14.81 -0.80
C ASP A 70 -2.99 -13.75 -1.88
N ALA A 71 -2.39 -12.56 -1.74
CA ALA A 71 -2.47 -11.51 -2.74
C ALA A 71 -1.78 -11.88 -4.08
N ALA A 72 -0.66 -12.62 -4.06
CA ALA A 72 0.02 -13.07 -5.27
C ALA A 72 -0.74 -14.20 -5.96
N THR A 73 -1.33 -15.11 -5.18
CA THR A 73 -2.24 -16.17 -5.63
C THR A 73 -3.40 -15.60 -6.45
N GLN A 74 -3.97 -14.47 -6.02
CA GLN A 74 -4.99 -13.76 -6.81
C GLN A 74 -4.44 -13.13 -8.09
N GLN A 75 -3.32 -12.42 -7.99
CA GLN A 75 -2.83 -11.56 -9.09
C GLN A 75 -2.03 -12.31 -10.17
N ARG A 76 -1.46 -13.47 -9.85
CA ARG A 76 -0.47 -14.17 -10.70
C ARG A 76 -0.85 -15.60 -11.06
N LEU A 77 -1.77 -16.22 -10.32
CA LEU A 77 -2.22 -17.61 -10.54
C LEU A 77 -3.72 -17.75 -10.85
N GLY A 78 -4.50 -16.69 -10.60
CA GLY A 78 -5.86 -16.55 -11.12
C GLY A 78 -6.99 -17.08 -10.23
N LEU A 79 -6.76 -17.16 -8.91
CA LEU A 79 -7.75 -17.60 -7.92
C LEU A 79 -8.42 -16.37 -7.28
N GLU A 80 -9.75 -16.24 -7.36
CA GLU A 80 -10.44 -15.12 -6.71
C GLU A 80 -10.55 -15.36 -5.19
N LEU A 81 -10.03 -14.43 -4.37
CA LEU A 81 -10.22 -14.48 -2.92
C LEU A 81 -11.62 -14.01 -2.55
N LEU A 82 -12.41 -14.86 -1.89
CA LEU A 82 -13.72 -14.51 -1.38
C LEU A 82 -13.62 -13.92 0.05
N ALA A 83 -14.76 -13.50 0.62
CA ALA A 83 -14.80 -13.03 2.01
C ALA A 83 -14.44 -14.17 3.00
N SER A 84 -13.71 -13.83 4.07
CA SER A 84 -13.38 -14.76 5.16
C SER A 84 -13.46 -14.07 6.52
N ASN A 85 -13.99 -14.76 7.52
CA ASN A 85 -14.00 -14.34 8.92
C ASN A 85 -13.00 -15.11 9.80
N ASN A 86 -12.30 -16.10 9.23
CA ASN A 86 -11.29 -16.94 9.88
C ASN A 86 -9.91 -16.65 9.27
N PRO A 87 -8.93 -16.09 10.00
CA PRO A 87 -7.61 -15.80 9.44
C PRO A 87 -6.85 -17.04 8.97
N ALA A 88 -7.12 -18.20 9.60
CA ALA A 88 -6.51 -19.48 9.26
C ALA A 88 -7.12 -20.16 8.02
N GLN A 89 -8.14 -19.57 7.38
CA GLN A 89 -8.78 -20.14 6.19
C GLN A 89 -9.17 -19.08 5.15
N GLN A 90 -9.11 -19.47 3.88
CA GLN A 90 -9.44 -18.61 2.76
C GLN A 90 -10.31 -19.38 1.74
N PRO A 91 -11.61 -19.06 1.66
CA PRO A 91 -12.44 -19.47 0.54
C PRO A 91 -11.94 -18.77 -0.74
N VAL A 92 -11.74 -19.54 -1.81
CA VAL A 92 -11.29 -19.06 -3.12
C VAL A 92 -12.11 -19.68 -4.26
N TRP A 93 -12.40 -18.87 -5.27
CA TRP A 93 -13.09 -19.32 -6.48
C TRP A 93 -12.09 -19.53 -7.61
N TRP A 94 -12.01 -20.76 -8.12
CA TRP A 94 -11.13 -21.16 -9.22
C TRP A 94 -11.73 -22.36 -9.93
N PHE A 95 -12.34 -22.14 -11.11
CA PHE A 95 -13.07 -23.15 -11.88
C PHE A 95 -13.97 -24.05 -11.02
N SER A 96 -14.70 -23.42 -10.10
CA SER A 96 -15.60 -24.09 -9.16
C SER A 96 -16.99 -24.29 -9.78
N ASP A 97 -17.65 -25.41 -9.45
CA ASP A 97 -19.04 -25.69 -9.80
C ASP A 97 -20.00 -25.07 -8.78
N ASP A 98 -20.38 -25.83 -7.74
CA ASP A 98 -21.39 -25.45 -6.76
C ASP A 98 -20.82 -24.78 -5.49
N SER A 99 -19.50 -24.85 -5.27
CA SER A 99 -18.86 -24.35 -4.05
C SER A 99 -17.37 -24.02 -4.23
N PRO A 100 -16.87 -22.95 -3.60
CA PRO A 100 -15.45 -22.57 -3.65
C PRO A 100 -14.56 -23.57 -2.91
N TYR A 101 -13.28 -23.62 -3.30
CA TYR A 101 -12.26 -24.25 -2.47
C TYR A 101 -12.13 -23.47 -1.16
N THR A 102 -12.00 -24.16 -0.03
CA THR A 102 -11.54 -23.53 1.22
C THR A 102 -10.12 -24.01 1.47
N LEU A 103 -9.15 -23.10 1.30
CA LEU A 103 -7.74 -23.39 1.56
C LEU A 103 -7.41 -23.01 3.01
N ASP A 104 -6.58 -23.81 3.67
CA ASP A 104 -5.98 -23.40 4.93
C ASP A 104 -4.91 -22.31 4.67
N ALA A 105 -4.72 -21.42 5.64
CA ALA A 105 -3.93 -20.20 5.48
C ALA A 105 -3.02 -19.95 6.68
N GLU A 106 -1.71 -19.92 6.44
CA GLU A 106 -0.69 -19.84 7.48
C GLU A 106 0.09 -18.53 7.41
N HIS A 107 0.46 -17.99 8.57
CA HIS A 107 1.33 -16.81 8.67
C HIS A 107 2.77 -17.26 8.88
N ILE A 108 3.68 -16.79 8.02
CA ILE A 108 5.11 -17.11 8.09
C ILE A 108 5.86 -15.80 7.89
N GLY A 109 6.26 -15.18 9.01
CA GLY A 109 6.84 -13.83 9.03
C GLY A 109 5.85 -12.76 8.55
N ALA A 110 6.30 -11.87 7.68
CA ALA A 110 5.48 -10.75 7.19
C ALA A 110 4.32 -11.14 6.25
N ASN A 111 4.20 -12.42 5.87
CA ASN A 111 3.32 -12.89 4.79
C ASN A 111 2.30 -13.95 5.27
N ARG A 112 1.14 -13.98 4.61
CA ARG A 112 0.10 -15.01 4.75
C ARG A 112 0.07 -15.88 3.49
N TYR A 113 0.33 -17.18 3.65
CA TYR A 113 0.39 -18.17 2.59
C TYR A 113 -0.88 -19.02 2.62
N LEU A 114 -1.52 -19.23 1.48
CA LEU A 114 -2.61 -20.20 1.32
C LEU A 114 -2.01 -21.53 0.88
N ASP A 115 -2.44 -22.67 1.42
CA ASP A 115 -2.03 -23.97 0.90
C ASP A 115 -2.69 -24.25 -0.47
N LEU A 116 -1.93 -24.16 -1.55
CA LEU A 116 -2.42 -24.41 -2.91
C LEU A 116 -2.37 -25.90 -3.27
N THR A 117 -1.88 -26.77 -2.39
CA THR A 117 -1.80 -28.23 -2.59
C THR A 117 -3.07 -28.86 -3.18
N PRO A 118 -4.30 -28.54 -2.72
CA PRO A 118 -5.54 -29.08 -3.31
C PRO A 118 -5.77 -28.71 -4.77
N ILE A 119 -5.31 -27.52 -5.19
CA ILE A 119 -5.48 -26.99 -6.54
C ILE A 119 -4.34 -27.45 -7.45
N LEU A 120 -3.09 -27.41 -6.98
CA LEU A 120 -1.93 -27.85 -7.74
C LEU A 120 -1.96 -29.35 -8.06
N ARG A 121 -2.50 -30.20 -7.15
CA ARG A 121 -2.78 -31.62 -7.42
C ARG A 121 -3.83 -31.84 -8.53
N ALA A 122 -4.63 -30.84 -8.89
CA ALA A 122 -5.62 -30.90 -9.97
C ALA A 122 -5.16 -30.20 -11.25
N SER A 123 -4.33 -29.15 -11.15
CA SER A 123 -3.88 -28.34 -12.29
C SER A 123 -2.56 -28.79 -12.93
N SER A 124 -1.73 -29.54 -12.21
CA SER A 124 -0.32 -29.70 -12.56
C SER A 124 0.09 -31.15 -12.83
N GLU A 125 0.91 -31.31 -13.87
CA GLU A 125 1.52 -32.57 -14.30
C GLU A 125 2.81 -32.84 -13.50
N GLU A 126 3.54 -31.79 -13.11
CA GLU A 126 4.79 -31.87 -12.35
C GLU A 126 4.95 -30.65 -11.41
N LEU A 127 5.57 -30.90 -10.26
CA LEU A 127 5.99 -29.89 -9.27
C LEU A 127 7.41 -30.22 -8.82
N ALA A 128 8.36 -29.30 -9.06
CA ALA A 128 9.75 -29.47 -8.66
C ALA A 128 10.29 -28.21 -7.95
N VAL A 129 11.47 -28.33 -7.32
CA VAL A 129 12.18 -27.19 -6.72
C VAL A 129 13.61 -27.22 -7.20
N GLU A 130 14.01 -26.19 -7.96
CA GLU A 130 15.33 -26.05 -8.57
C GLU A 130 15.94 -24.70 -8.17
N ASP A 131 17.14 -24.68 -7.60
CA ASP A 131 17.86 -23.46 -7.19
C ASP A 131 17.03 -22.45 -6.34
N GLY A 132 16.11 -22.95 -5.51
CA GLY A 132 15.21 -22.13 -4.69
C GLY A 132 13.99 -21.54 -5.45
N ARG A 133 13.77 -21.96 -6.70
CA ARG A 133 12.56 -21.67 -7.48
C ARG A 133 11.64 -22.88 -7.49
N LEU A 134 10.33 -22.64 -7.36
CA LEU A 134 9.30 -23.66 -7.56
C LEU A 134 8.97 -23.76 -9.05
N GLU A 135 9.19 -24.92 -9.65
CA GLU A 135 8.75 -25.24 -11.02
C GLU A 135 7.35 -25.85 -10.99
N ILE A 136 6.43 -25.29 -11.79
CA ILE A 136 5.04 -25.76 -11.95
C ILE A 136 4.76 -26.01 -13.44
N THR A 137 4.64 -27.28 -13.83
CA THR A 137 4.20 -27.68 -15.17
C THR A 137 2.71 -27.99 -15.14
N THR A 138 1.88 -27.24 -15.87
CA THR A 138 0.43 -27.49 -15.91
C THR A 138 0.08 -28.66 -16.82
N THR A 139 -0.92 -29.44 -16.41
CA THR A 139 -1.56 -30.49 -17.21
C THR A 139 -1.94 -29.92 -18.58
N PRO A 140 -1.58 -30.58 -19.71
CA PRO A 140 -1.78 -30.03 -21.04
C PRO A 140 -3.27 -29.81 -21.31
N THR A 141 -3.63 -28.55 -21.53
CA THR A 141 -5.00 -28.03 -21.71
C THR A 141 -5.11 -27.44 -23.12
N GLN A 142 -6.31 -27.37 -23.68
CA GLN A 142 -6.58 -26.80 -25.01
C GLN A 142 -7.70 -25.76 -24.96
N VAL A 143 -7.49 -24.64 -25.64
CA VAL A 143 -8.52 -23.65 -25.95
C VAL A 143 -9.45 -24.20 -27.03
N GLN A 144 -10.73 -24.35 -26.71
CA GLN A 144 -11.75 -24.94 -27.59
C GLN A 144 -12.43 -23.89 -28.50
N ASP A 145 -12.71 -22.70 -27.97
CA ASP A 145 -13.22 -21.54 -28.72
C ASP A 145 -12.92 -20.24 -27.94
N ILE A 146 -12.91 -19.12 -28.66
CA ILE A 146 -12.87 -17.78 -28.07
C ILE A 146 -13.98 -16.94 -28.71
N ARG A 147 -14.88 -16.40 -27.89
CA ARG A 147 -16.04 -15.60 -28.30
C ARG A 147 -16.00 -14.22 -27.66
N ILE A 148 -16.35 -13.19 -28.42
CA ILE A 148 -16.46 -11.80 -27.95
C ILE A 148 -17.91 -11.37 -28.10
N GLY A 149 -18.47 -10.75 -27.05
CA GLY A 149 -19.83 -10.22 -27.05
C GLY A 149 -19.91 -8.86 -26.37
N ASN A 150 -20.73 -7.96 -26.93
CA ASN A 150 -21.08 -6.70 -26.27
C ASN A 150 -22.00 -6.98 -25.07
N GLN A 151 -21.89 -6.18 -24.02
CA GLN A 151 -22.69 -6.26 -22.79
C GLN A 151 -23.17 -4.84 -22.42
N SER A 152 -24.19 -4.71 -21.57
CA SER A 152 -24.71 -3.40 -21.16
C SER A 152 -23.69 -2.51 -20.41
N TRP A 153 -22.65 -3.12 -19.85
CA TRP A 153 -21.58 -2.49 -19.07
C TRP A 153 -20.22 -2.43 -19.80
N GLY A 154 -20.14 -2.91 -21.05
CA GLY A 154 -18.86 -2.99 -21.79
C GLY A 154 -18.78 -4.20 -22.73
N LYS A 155 -17.70 -4.98 -22.64
CA LYS A 155 -17.47 -6.18 -23.48
C LYS A 155 -17.06 -7.39 -22.67
N ARG A 156 -17.53 -8.57 -23.07
CA ARG A 156 -17.15 -9.87 -22.52
C ARG A 156 -16.39 -10.69 -23.57
N ILE A 157 -15.28 -11.28 -23.16
CA ILE A 157 -14.58 -12.33 -23.91
C ILE A 157 -14.73 -13.63 -23.10
N VAL A 158 -15.12 -14.72 -23.76
CA VAL A 158 -15.19 -16.06 -23.16
C VAL A 158 -14.23 -16.97 -23.89
N ILE A 159 -13.34 -17.61 -23.13
CA ILE A 159 -12.40 -18.63 -23.60
C ILE A 159 -12.88 -19.96 -23.03
N ASP A 160 -13.32 -20.87 -23.91
CA ASP A 160 -13.66 -22.24 -23.53
C ASP A 160 -12.39 -23.09 -23.46
N LEU A 161 -12.30 -23.95 -22.44
CA LEU A 161 -11.18 -24.84 -22.17
C LEU A 161 -11.67 -26.29 -22.04
N ASP A 162 -10.84 -27.27 -22.37
CA ASP A 162 -11.16 -28.70 -22.14
C ASP A 162 -11.05 -29.10 -20.65
N LYS A 163 -10.25 -28.39 -19.84
CA LYS A 163 -10.19 -28.50 -18.38
C LYS A 163 -9.75 -27.18 -17.70
N PRO A 164 -9.88 -27.05 -16.38
CA PRO A 164 -9.27 -25.97 -15.60
C PRO A 164 -7.75 -25.88 -15.79
N THR A 165 -7.20 -24.67 -15.86
CA THR A 165 -5.74 -24.45 -15.89
C THR A 165 -5.36 -23.16 -15.18
N LEU A 166 -4.12 -23.06 -14.70
CA LEU A 166 -3.60 -21.84 -14.09
C LEU A 166 -3.38 -20.77 -15.17
N TRP A 167 -3.58 -19.51 -14.78
CA TRP A 167 -3.42 -18.37 -15.67
C TRP A 167 -2.79 -17.18 -14.95
N GLN A 168 -2.00 -16.41 -15.70
CA GLN A 168 -1.37 -15.18 -15.27
C GLN A 168 -2.07 -13.98 -15.91
N VAL A 169 -2.00 -12.82 -15.27
CA VAL A 169 -2.36 -11.53 -15.89
C VAL A 169 -1.29 -10.47 -15.59
N ARG A 170 -1.03 -9.61 -16.58
CA ARG A 170 -0.26 -8.37 -16.43
C ARG A 170 -1.11 -7.23 -17.00
N GLU A 171 -1.76 -6.48 -16.12
CA GLU A 171 -2.63 -5.35 -16.49
C GLU A 171 -1.87 -4.02 -16.46
N GLY A 172 -1.96 -3.27 -17.57
CA GLY A 172 -1.54 -1.87 -17.70
C GLY A 172 -2.74 -0.92 -17.67
N ARG A 173 -2.60 0.29 -18.22
CA ARG A 173 -3.70 1.29 -18.21
C ARG A 173 -4.74 1.10 -19.32
N GLN A 174 -4.31 0.60 -20.48
CA GLN A 174 -5.10 0.49 -21.71
C GLN A 174 -4.87 -0.87 -22.42
N GLN A 175 -4.14 -1.77 -21.76
CA GLN A 175 -3.77 -3.08 -22.29
C GLN A 175 -3.63 -4.09 -21.15
N ALA A 176 -3.84 -5.37 -21.44
CA ALA A 176 -3.50 -6.44 -20.52
C ALA A 176 -3.06 -7.70 -21.27
N THR A 177 -1.99 -8.34 -20.80
CA THR A 177 -1.54 -9.64 -21.29
C THR A 177 -1.97 -10.72 -20.30
N LEU A 178 -2.74 -11.70 -20.75
CA LEU A 178 -2.99 -12.94 -20.01
C LEU A 178 -2.19 -14.08 -20.61
N LYS A 179 -1.66 -14.97 -19.76
CA LYS A 179 -1.01 -16.21 -20.19
C LYS A 179 -1.73 -17.41 -19.59
N LEU A 180 -2.17 -18.32 -20.45
CA LEU A 180 -2.91 -19.53 -20.07
C LEU A 180 -2.03 -20.77 -20.20
N GLY A 181 -2.08 -21.69 -19.24
CA GLY A 181 -1.48 -23.04 -19.33
C GLY A 181 -2.22 -23.96 -20.31
N ALA A 182 -2.53 -23.49 -21.51
CA ALA A 182 -3.30 -24.17 -22.54
C ALA A 182 -2.82 -23.81 -23.96
N THR A 183 -2.82 -24.76 -24.90
CA THR A 183 -2.49 -24.50 -26.31
C THR A 183 -3.72 -24.06 -27.12
N SER A 184 -3.48 -23.28 -28.18
CA SER A 184 -4.53 -22.78 -29.08
C SER A 184 -4.40 -23.38 -30.49
N PRO A 185 -5.47 -23.97 -31.06
CA PRO A 185 -5.45 -24.51 -32.42
C PRO A 185 -5.28 -23.38 -33.47
N SER A 186 -4.90 -23.73 -34.69
CA SER A 186 -4.50 -22.74 -35.71
C SER A 186 -5.65 -21.82 -36.11
N ASN A 187 -6.85 -22.38 -36.32
CA ASN A 187 -8.08 -21.62 -36.61
C ASN A 187 -8.41 -20.53 -35.58
N ILE A 188 -8.10 -20.72 -34.28
CA ILE A 188 -8.30 -19.68 -33.25
C ILE A 188 -7.20 -18.61 -33.33
N ARG A 189 -5.96 -19.00 -33.61
CA ARG A 189 -4.83 -18.07 -33.80
C ARG A 189 -4.99 -17.22 -35.07
N GLU A 190 -5.50 -17.81 -36.15
CA GLU A 190 -5.84 -17.14 -37.41
C GLU A 190 -7.01 -16.15 -37.22
N LYS A 191 -8.06 -16.56 -36.48
CA LYS A 191 -9.24 -15.73 -36.14
C LYS A 191 -8.90 -14.49 -35.29
N PHE A 192 -7.79 -14.51 -34.56
CA PHE A 192 -7.33 -13.43 -33.69
C PHE A 192 -5.83 -13.13 -33.90
N ALA A 193 -5.39 -13.14 -35.15
CA ALA A 193 -4.03 -12.82 -35.54
C ALA A 193 -3.67 -11.35 -35.21
N PRO A 194 -2.37 -11.02 -35.04
CA PRO A 194 -1.93 -9.63 -35.05
C PRO A 194 -2.23 -8.96 -36.41
N PRO A 195 -2.30 -7.62 -36.48
CA PRO A 195 -2.31 -6.90 -37.75
C PRO A 195 -1.09 -7.25 -38.61
N SER A 196 -1.24 -7.20 -39.93
CA SER A 196 -0.14 -7.32 -40.88
C SER A 196 0.78 -6.10 -40.81
N GLU A 197 2.09 -6.32 -40.81
CA GLU A 197 3.12 -5.26 -40.70
C GLU A 197 3.25 -4.39 -41.97
N GLU A 198 2.59 -4.75 -43.08
CA GLU A 198 2.69 -4.10 -44.40
C GLU A 198 1.95 -2.75 -44.55
N ILE A 199 1.77 -1.98 -43.46
CA ILE A 199 1.19 -0.63 -43.47
C ILE A 199 2.16 0.38 -42.84
N GLU A 200 3.29 0.62 -43.50
CA GLU A 200 4.21 1.74 -43.16
C GLU A 200 4.02 2.97 -44.07
N ASP A 201 3.40 2.84 -45.25
CA ASP A 201 3.24 3.90 -46.27
C ASP A 201 1.77 4.17 -46.65
N GLU A 202 0.99 4.86 -45.80
CA GLU A 202 0.01 5.86 -46.23
C GLU A 202 -0.41 6.79 -45.06
N GLU A 203 -0.90 8.00 -45.38
CA GLU A 203 -1.00 9.09 -44.40
C GLU A 203 -2.17 8.95 -43.40
N ASN A 204 -1.83 8.62 -42.15
CA ASN A 204 -2.48 9.18 -40.95
C ASN A 204 -3.97 8.80 -40.70
N GLU A 205 -4.36 7.54 -40.94
CA GLU A 205 -5.56 6.96 -40.31
C GLU A 205 -5.26 6.40 -38.90
N ASP A 206 -6.24 6.53 -37.99
CA ASP A 206 -6.11 6.23 -36.57
C ASP A 206 -6.26 4.72 -36.29
N ILE A 207 -5.20 3.94 -36.58
CA ILE A 207 -5.19 2.47 -36.50
C ILE A 207 -5.44 2.00 -35.05
N THR A 208 -6.73 1.83 -34.74
CA THR A 208 -7.18 1.35 -33.43
C THR A 208 -6.73 -0.11 -33.24
N PRO A 209 -5.90 -0.43 -32.22
CA PRO A 209 -5.36 -1.77 -32.06
C PRO A 209 -6.47 -2.79 -31.75
N PRO A 210 -6.37 -4.03 -32.28
CA PRO A 210 -7.40 -5.04 -32.09
C PRO A 210 -7.61 -5.38 -30.62
N LEU A 211 -8.89 -5.51 -30.23
CA LEU A 211 -9.36 -5.77 -28.86
C LEU A 211 -8.71 -7.01 -28.22
N LEU A 212 -8.38 -8.01 -29.02
CA LEU A 212 -7.70 -9.24 -28.63
C LEU A 212 -6.79 -9.72 -29.77
N VAL A 213 -5.54 -10.04 -29.44
CA VAL A 213 -4.61 -10.83 -30.27
C VAL A 213 -4.24 -12.11 -29.52
N VAL A 214 -4.27 -13.25 -30.20
CA VAL A 214 -3.97 -14.57 -29.63
C VAL A 214 -2.65 -15.10 -30.19
N LYS A 215 -1.63 -15.24 -29.35
CA LYS A 215 -0.30 -15.75 -29.72
C LYS A 215 -0.03 -17.12 -29.09
N PRO A 216 0.59 -18.08 -29.83
CA PRO A 216 1.09 -19.31 -29.23
C PRO A 216 2.38 -19.03 -28.43
N ASN A 217 2.54 -19.66 -27.26
CA ASN A 217 3.79 -19.63 -26.49
C ASN A 217 4.14 -21.04 -25.99
N GLY A 218 4.67 -21.90 -26.87
CA GLY A 218 5.00 -23.29 -26.52
C GLY A 218 3.78 -24.11 -26.09
N ARG A 219 3.72 -24.51 -24.81
CA ARG A 219 2.56 -25.20 -24.19
C ARG A 219 1.46 -24.24 -23.70
N GLN A 220 1.64 -22.93 -23.88
CA GLN A 220 0.72 -21.87 -23.43
C GLN A 220 0.09 -21.09 -24.60
N THR A 221 -0.90 -20.28 -24.27
CA THR A 221 -1.52 -19.28 -25.13
C THR A 221 -1.47 -17.92 -24.45
N GLU A 222 -1.01 -16.91 -25.18
CA GLU A 222 -0.96 -15.53 -24.73
C GLU A 222 -2.12 -14.74 -25.37
N LEU A 223 -2.90 -14.06 -24.53
CA LEU A 223 -4.02 -13.20 -24.91
C LEU A 223 -3.61 -11.75 -24.64
N ASN A 224 -3.34 -10.98 -25.69
CA ASN A 224 -3.03 -9.56 -25.57
C ASN A 224 -4.29 -8.75 -25.84
N LEU A 225 -4.78 -8.03 -24.83
CA LEU A 225 -5.98 -7.20 -24.88
C LEU A 225 -5.61 -5.73 -25.03
N ASN A 226 -6.40 -4.98 -25.82
CA ASN A 226 -6.33 -3.53 -25.93
C ASN A 226 -7.70 -2.92 -25.63
N PHE A 227 -7.78 -1.93 -24.74
CA PHE A 227 -9.03 -1.34 -24.29
C PHE A 227 -8.86 0.14 -23.86
N PRO A 228 -9.89 0.98 -24.00
CA PRO A 228 -9.81 2.38 -23.57
C PRO A 228 -9.61 2.49 -22.04
N GLU A 229 -8.94 3.56 -21.59
CA GLU A 229 -8.63 3.82 -20.17
C GLU A 229 -9.88 3.98 -19.27
N SER A 230 -11.07 4.09 -19.88
CA SER A 230 -12.37 4.08 -19.20
C SER A 230 -12.95 2.67 -18.95
N LEU A 231 -12.20 1.60 -19.26
CA LEU A 231 -12.52 0.21 -18.96
C LEU A 231 -11.32 -0.47 -18.28
N LYS A 232 -11.62 -1.46 -17.45
CA LYS A 232 -10.63 -2.31 -16.76
C LYS A 232 -10.97 -3.78 -16.93
N LEU A 233 -9.97 -4.63 -16.74
CA LEU A 233 -10.13 -6.08 -16.84
C LEU A 233 -10.62 -6.67 -15.51
N LYS A 234 -11.74 -7.38 -15.56
CA LYS A 234 -12.17 -8.31 -14.52
C LYS A 234 -12.15 -9.73 -15.08
N VAL A 235 -11.37 -10.61 -14.45
CA VAL A 235 -11.26 -12.02 -14.86
C VAL A 235 -12.01 -12.88 -13.86
N ASN A 236 -12.90 -13.73 -14.36
CA ASN A 236 -13.64 -14.72 -13.56
C ASN A 236 -13.50 -16.11 -14.21
N THR A 237 -13.69 -17.18 -13.43
CA THR A 237 -13.67 -18.57 -13.93
C THR A 237 -15.03 -19.24 -13.73
N LEU A 238 -15.40 -20.15 -14.62
CA LEU A 238 -16.61 -20.99 -14.50
C LEU A 238 -16.23 -22.45 -14.79
N ALA A 239 -16.87 -23.39 -14.10
CA ALA A 239 -16.80 -24.82 -14.41
C ALA A 239 -17.91 -25.26 -15.41
N ASN A 240 -17.88 -26.54 -15.80
CA ASN A 240 -18.86 -27.27 -16.60
C ASN A 240 -19.60 -26.46 -17.70
N PRO A 241 -18.96 -26.20 -18.86
CA PRO A 241 -17.55 -26.48 -19.18
C PRO A 241 -16.58 -25.46 -18.58
N ALA A 242 -15.30 -25.83 -18.44
CA ALA A 242 -14.26 -24.94 -17.94
C ALA A 242 -14.12 -23.70 -18.84
N ARG A 243 -14.27 -22.51 -18.28
CA ARG A 243 -14.26 -21.23 -19.01
C ARG A 243 -13.51 -20.15 -18.24
N LEU A 244 -12.71 -19.38 -18.97
CA LEU A 244 -12.19 -18.10 -18.50
C LEU A 244 -13.02 -16.97 -19.09
N VAL A 245 -13.50 -16.06 -18.25
CA VAL A 245 -14.43 -14.98 -18.62
C VAL A 245 -13.77 -13.63 -18.32
N LEU A 246 -13.46 -12.88 -19.38
CA LEU A 246 -12.81 -11.58 -19.32
C LEU A 246 -13.86 -10.50 -19.55
N ASP A 247 -14.21 -9.78 -18.49
CA ASP A 247 -15.14 -8.65 -18.51
C ASP A 247 -14.35 -7.34 -18.57
N LEU A 248 -14.48 -6.61 -19.68
CA LEU A 248 -13.96 -5.25 -19.82
C LEU A 248 -15.06 -4.27 -19.40
N ARG A 249 -14.94 -3.70 -18.20
CA ARG A 249 -16.00 -2.94 -17.49
C ARG A 249 -15.43 -1.85 -16.58
N GLN A 250 -16.30 -0.99 -16.04
CA GLN A 250 -15.92 0.06 -15.07
C GLN A 250 -15.98 -0.41 -13.62
N ASP A 251 -16.93 -1.30 -13.30
CA ASP A 251 -17.18 -1.84 -11.97
C ASP A 251 -16.46 -3.18 -11.76
N THR A 252 -15.12 -3.13 -11.66
CA THR A 252 -14.29 -4.34 -11.51
C THR A 252 -14.04 -4.81 -10.08
N LEU A 253 -14.24 -3.95 -9.06
CA LEU A 253 -13.99 -4.31 -7.67
C LEU A 253 -15.01 -5.35 -7.17
N ASN A 254 -14.55 -6.36 -6.41
CA ASN A 254 -15.42 -7.34 -5.76
C ASN A 254 -15.58 -6.98 -4.28
N PRO A 255 -16.76 -6.51 -3.82
CA PRO A 255 -16.96 -6.15 -2.42
C PRO A 255 -16.75 -7.35 -1.48
N ARG A 256 -15.85 -7.21 -0.50
CA ARG A 256 -15.53 -8.28 0.46
C ARG A 256 -14.92 -7.76 1.75
N THR A 257 -14.83 -8.65 2.73
CA THR A 257 -14.00 -8.47 3.93
C THR A 257 -13.29 -9.79 4.20
N ILE A 258 -11.97 -9.73 4.36
CA ILE A 258 -11.09 -10.84 4.71
C ILE A 258 -10.43 -10.47 6.04
N ARG A 259 -10.75 -11.21 7.10
CA ARG A 259 -9.93 -11.19 8.32
C ARG A 259 -8.61 -11.86 8.00
N TRP A 260 -7.55 -11.08 7.84
CA TRP A 260 -6.27 -11.53 7.30
C TRP A 260 -5.42 -12.15 8.41
N LYS A 261 -5.08 -11.35 9.44
CA LYS A 261 -4.55 -11.79 10.74
C LYS A 261 -5.57 -11.41 11.83
N GLN A 262 -5.40 -11.89 13.06
CA GLN A 262 -6.20 -11.39 14.19
C GLN A 262 -6.03 -9.85 14.31
N GLY A 263 -7.12 -9.11 14.47
CA GLY A 263 -7.08 -7.64 14.55
C GLY A 263 -6.68 -6.91 13.26
N VAL A 264 -6.64 -7.60 12.11
CA VAL A 264 -6.35 -7.02 10.78
C VAL A 264 -7.39 -7.50 9.78
N GLU A 265 -8.22 -6.58 9.28
CA GLU A 265 -9.27 -6.88 8.30
C GLU A 265 -9.02 -6.11 6.99
N TRP A 266 -8.76 -6.84 5.90
CA TRP A 266 -8.75 -6.29 4.54
C TRP A 266 -10.18 -6.18 4.04
N ARG A 267 -10.60 -4.95 3.75
CA ARG A 267 -11.95 -4.62 3.30
C ARG A 267 -11.89 -3.89 1.96
N GLN A 268 -12.88 -4.12 1.11
CA GLN A 268 -13.05 -3.37 -0.13
C GLN A 268 -14.52 -3.33 -0.54
N ASP A 269 -14.99 -2.18 -1.02
CA ASP A 269 -16.42 -1.93 -1.31
C ASP A 269 -16.62 -0.69 -2.22
N TYR A 270 -17.83 -0.51 -2.75
CA TYR A 270 -18.26 0.67 -3.50
C TYR A 270 -18.95 1.70 -2.59
N ILE A 271 -18.17 2.62 -2.02
CA ILE A 271 -18.67 3.65 -1.11
C ILE A 271 -19.43 4.73 -1.88
N ARG A 272 -20.74 4.86 -1.62
CA ARG A 272 -21.60 5.86 -2.28
C ARG A 272 -21.47 7.25 -1.65
N VAL A 273 -21.23 8.28 -2.45
CA VAL A 273 -21.27 9.70 -2.06
C VAL A 273 -22.22 10.42 -3.02
N ASN A 274 -23.30 11.00 -2.50
CA ASN A 274 -24.42 11.50 -3.31
C ASN A 274 -24.94 10.39 -4.23
N ASP A 275 -24.88 10.57 -5.55
CA ASP A 275 -25.25 9.54 -6.55
C ASP A 275 -24.05 8.78 -7.12
N ASP A 276 -22.84 9.17 -6.76
CA ASP A 276 -21.58 8.58 -7.21
C ASP A 276 -21.18 7.39 -6.34
N GLN A 277 -20.54 6.38 -6.93
CA GLN A 277 -19.93 5.26 -6.19
C GLN A 277 -18.44 5.18 -6.49
N PHE A 278 -17.62 5.14 -5.44
CA PHE A 278 -16.17 5.07 -5.51
C PHE A 278 -15.67 3.69 -5.08
N ALA A 279 -14.76 3.11 -5.84
CA ALA A 279 -14.05 1.90 -5.45
C ALA A 279 -13.08 2.23 -4.30
N VAL A 280 -13.24 1.62 -3.13
CA VAL A 280 -12.35 1.85 -1.98
C VAL A 280 -11.84 0.53 -1.44
N THR A 281 -10.51 0.42 -1.27
CA THR A 281 -9.85 -0.69 -0.57
C THR A 281 -9.18 -0.14 0.68
N TRP A 282 -9.39 -0.78 1.84
CA TRP A 282 -8.79 -0.35 3.09
C TRP A 282 -8.45 -1.52 4.01
N LEU A 283 -7.56 -1.24 4.97
CA LEU A 283 -7.28 -2.11 6.10
C LEU A 283 -7.88 -1.49 7.37
N GLU A 284 -8.59 -2.28 8.17
CA GLU A 284 -8.92 -1.93 9.56
C GLU A 284 -7.98 -2.68 10.50
N ILE A 285 -7.30 -1.94 11.38
CA ILE A 285 -6.21 -2.46 12.22
C ILE A 285 -6.47 -2.06 13.68
N ASP A 286 -6.46 -3.05 14.57
CA ASP A 286 -6.60 -2.84 16.01
C ASP A 286 -5.28 -2.29 16.61
N PRO A 287 -5.25 -1.08 17.23
CA PRO A 287 -4.04 -0.52 17.80
C PRO A 287 -3.59 -1.22 19.09
N ASN A 288 -4.45 -2.01 19.73
CA ASN A 288 -4.16 -2.67 21.02
C ASN A 288 -3.31 -3.95 20.86
N ARG A 289 -2.80 -4.20 19.65
CA ARG A 289 -1.89 -5.30 19.32
C ARG A 289 -0.49 -5.02 19.85
N HIS A 290 -0.03 -5.81 20.83
CA HIS A 290 1.32 -5.71 21.37
C HIS A 290 2.44 -6.06 20.36
N ASP A 291 2.09 -6.72 19.25
CA ASP A 291 2.97 -7.05 18.12
C ASP A 291 2.99 -6.00 16.99
N LEU A 292 2.14 -4.98 17.06
CA LEU A 292 1.99 -3.95 16.03
C LEU A 292 3.02 -2.83 16.23
N ARG A 293 3.85 -2.58 15.21
CA ARG A 293 4.77 -1.43 15.19
C ARG A 293 4.65 -0.64 13.89
N LEU A 294 4.31 0.64 14.01
CA LEU A 294 4.27 1.61 12.90
C LEU A 294 5.60 2.37 12.80
N THR A 295 6.08 2.64 11.60
CA THR A 295 7.23 3.52 11.33
C THR A 295 7.08 4.26 9.99
N PRO A 296 7.62 5.47 9.83
CA PRO A 296 7.95 5.97 8.49
C PRO A 296 8.99 5.03 7.85
N ILE A 297 8.86 4.78 6.55
CA ILE A 297 9.87 4.13 5.70
C ILE A 297 10.09 4.96 4.44
N TRP A 298 11.29 4.94 3.87
CA TRP A 298 11.68 5.66 2.64
C TRP A 298 12.92 5.02 2.01
N THR A 299 13.26 5.39 0.78
CA THR A 299 14.14 4.62 -0.12
C THR A 299 15.60 4.41 0.26
N ASN A 300 16.14 5.17 1.21
CA ASN A 300 17.52 5.00 1.66
C ASN A 300 17.68 5.57 3.06
N GLN A 301 17.92 4.74 4.08
CA GLN A 301 18.13 5.25 5.44
C GLN A 301 19.42 6.08 5.62
N GLN A 302 20.30 6.13 4.61
CA GLN A 302 21.53 6.93 4.62
C GLN A 302 21.42 8.29 3.92
N GLU A 303 20.39 8.56 3.11
CA GLU A 303 20.19 9.86 2.44
C GLU A 303 18.73 10.10 2.02
N MET A 304 18.33 11.36 1.85
CA MET A 304 16.94 11.73 1.60
C MET A 304 16.56 11.83 0.10
N GLU A 305 17.48 11.53 -0.81
CA GLU A 305 17.21 11.48 -2.26
C GLU A 305 16.85 10.06 -2.70
N GLY A 306 15.65 9.88 -3.27
CA GLY A 306 15.24 8.63 -3.92
C GLY A 306 13.72 8.41 -3.96
N ILE A 307 13.27 7.60 -4.94
CA ILE A 307 11.90 7.10 -5.04
C ILE A 307 11.88 5.62 -5.43
N ALA A 308 10.98 4.80 -4.90
CA ALA A 308 10.87 3.35 -5.18
C ALA A 308 9.40 2.93 -5.25
N SER A 309 9.07 1.72 -5.72
CA SER A 309 7.68 1.25 -5.62
C SER A 309 7.36 0.87 -4.18
N LEU A 310 6.08 0.95 -3.77
CA LEU A 310 5.68 0.53 -2.43
C LEU A 310 5.96 -0.95 -2.15
N PRO A 311 5.83 -1.89 -3.10
CA PRO A 311 6.29 -3.27 -2.91
C PRO A 311 7.80 -3.43 -2.69
N ASP A 312 8.64 -2.65 -3.39
CA ASP A 312 10.10 -2.68 -3.18
C ASP A 312 10.45 -2.24 -1.75
N LEU A 313 9.89 -1.10 -1.32
CA LEU A 313 10.02 -0.60 0.06
C LEU A 313 9.47 -1.60 1.08
N GLY A 314 8.34 -2.24 0.77
CA GLY A 314 7.72 -3.25 1.62
C GLY A 314 8.65 -4.43 1.90
N LYS A 315 9.30 -4.93 0.83
CA LYS A 315 10.27 -6.02 0.88
C LYS A 315 11.60 -5.62 1.51
N GLU A 316 12.13 -4.44 1.20
CA GLU A 316 13.38 -3.91 1.76
C GLU A 316 13.28 -3.70 3.28
N PHE A 317 12.19 -3.10 3.75
CA PHE A 317 11.97 -2.84 5.17
C PHE A 317 11.39 -4.04 5.94
N GLY A 318 10.97 -5.11 5.26
CA GLY A 318 10.38 -6.31 5.87
C GLY A 318 9.04 -6.06 6.57
N VAL A 319 8.24 -5.10 6.08
CA VAL A 319 6.94 -4.74 6.68
C VAL A 319 5.83 -5.66 6.16
N THR A 320 4.84 -5.92 7.02
CA THR A 320 3.65 -6.73 6.68
C THR A 320 2.62 -5.93 5.87
N ILE A 321 2.49 -4.65 6.22
CA ILE A 321 1.49 -3.72 5.69
C ILE A 321 2.17 -2.39 5.41
N ALA A 322 1.76 -1.68 4.36
CA ALA A 322 2.18 -0.29 4.16
C ALA A 322 1.18 0.52 3.32
N ILE A 323 1.19 1.84 3.48
CA ILE A 323 0.49 2.79 2.59
C ILE A 323 1.44 3.93 2.21
N ASN A 324 1.37 4.43 0.98
CA ASN A 324 2.19 5.56 0.55
C ASN A 324 1.95 6.82 1.42
N GLY A 325 3.01 7.60 1.62
CA GLY A 325 3.11 8.55 2.71
C GLY A 325 3.11 10.02 2.28
N GLY A 326 4.23 10.70 2.55
CA GLY A 326 4.38 12.14 2.40
C GLY A 326 4.60 12.59 0.95
N PHE A 327 4.33 13.88 0.70
CA PHE A 327 4.64 14.51 -0.59
C PHE A 327 6.14 14.61 -0.82
N PHE A 328 6.54 14.53 -2.09
CA PHE A 328 7.91 14.66 -2.56
C PHE A 328 7.94 15.37 -3.92
N ASN A 329 9.10 15.89 -4.31
CA ASN A 329 9.33 16.34 -5.68
C ASN A 329 9.86 15.15 -6.47
N ARG A 330 9.12 14.71 -7.49
CA ARG A 330 9.47 13.53 -8.32
C ARG A 330 10.73 13.74 -9.18
N ASP A 331 11.01 14.99 -9.57
CA ASP A 331 12.02 15.31 -10.59
C ASP A 331 13.44 15.39 -9.97
N ASN A 332 13.53 15.72 -8.68
CA ASN A 332 14.77 15.64 -7.89
C ASN A 332 14.73 14.59 -6.77
N GLN A 333 13.62 13.87 -6.60
CA GLN A 333 13.43 12.77 -5.65
C GLN A 333 13.55 13.15 -4.16
N LEU A 334 13.24 14.40 -3.78
CA LEU A 334 13.41 14.92 -2.42
C LEU A 334 12.09 15.14 -1.65
N PRO A 335 12.08 15.02 -0.30
CA PRO A 335 10.88 15.14 0.53
C PRO A 335 10.35 16.58 0.62
N LEU A 336 9.01 16.71 0.67
CA LEU A 336 8.26 17.96 0.82
C LEU A 336 7.32 17.91 2.04
N GLY A 337 7.82 17.42 3.18
CA GLY A 337 7.06 17.35 4.43
C GLY A 337 7.87 16.76 5.59
N ALA A 338 7.27 16.77 6.77
CA ALA A 338 7.84 16.20 7.99
C ALA A 338 8.14 14.70 7.84
N ILE A 339 9.35 14.30 8.22
CA ILE A 339 9.72 12.92 8.54
C ILE A 339 10.51 12.98 9.85
N LYS A 340 9.96 12.38 10.92
CA LYS A 340 10.64 12.19 12.21
C LYS A 340 10.63 10.71 12.56
N GLN A 341 11.76 10.15 12.98
CA GLN A 341 11.89 8.74 13.37
C GLN A 341 12.73 8.62 14.64
N GLN A 342 12.27 7.84 15.61
CA GLN A 342 12.95 7.63 16.92
C GLN A 342 13.33 8.93 17.67
N GLY A 343 12.62 10.03 17.42
CA GLY A 343 12.91 11.35 17.99
C GLY A 343 13.65 12.31 17.05
N GLU A 344 14.38 11.81 16.05
CA GLU A 344 15.22 12.60 15.15
C GLU A 344 14.46 13.07 13.89
N TRP A 345 14.74 14.30 13.45
CA TRP A 345 14.15 14.90 12.25
C TRP A 345 14.99 14.58 11.01
N TYR A 346 14.40 13.82 10.09
CA TYR A 346 14.96 13.53 8.77
C TYR A 346 14.52 14.56 7.72
N SER A 347 13.32 15.16 7.88
CA SER A 347 12.86 16.33 7.11
C SER A 347 11.86 17.16 7.92
N SER A 348 11.88 18.48 7.79
CA SER A 348 10.99 19.37 8.55
C SER A 348 9.57 19.46 7.96
N PRO A 349 8.55 19.77 8.78
CA PRO A 349 7.24 20.17 8.28
C PRO A 349 7.36 21.42 7.39
N ILE A 350 6.50 21.53 6.38
CA ILE A 350 6.39 22.72 5.53
C ILE A 350 4.95 23.23 5.52
N LEU A 351 4.77 24.52 5.22
CA LEU A 351 3.48 25.12 4.84
C LEU A 351 2.33 24.97 5.86
N ASN A 352 2.64 24.64 7.13
CA ASN A 352 1.66 24.37 8.20
C ASN A 352 0.68 23.23 7.80
N ARG A 353 1.17 22.22 7.08
CA ARG A 353 0.38 21.08 6.59
C ARG A 353 0.03 20.07 7.66
N GLY A 354 -1.02 19.30 7.40
CA GLY A 354 -1.46 18.15 8.19
C GLY A 354 -0.36 17.09 8.31
N ALA A 355 -0.15 16.63 9.54
CA ALA A 355 0.75 15.56 9.88
C ALA A 355 0.11 14.62 10.90
N ILE A 356 0.58 13.38 10.89
CA ILE A 356 0.28 12.35 11.87
C ILE A 356 1.53 12.09 12.69
N ALA A 357 1.35 11.93 14.00
CA ALA A 357 2.42 11.57 14.93
C ALA A 357 1.98 10.41 15.83
N TRP A 358 2.91 9.53 16.20
CA TRP A 358 2.61 8.34 16.97
C TRP A 358 3.82 7.79 17.74
N ASP A 359 3.55 6.86 18.66
CA ASP A 359 4.51 6.16 19.51
C ASP A 359 4.37 4.62 19.40
N ASN A 360 5.16 3.88 20.20
CA ASN A 360 5.10 2.41 20.30
C ASN A 360 4.15 1.92 21.42
N GLN A 361 3.31 2.80 21.99
CA GLN A 361 2.36 2.51 23.07
C GLN A 361 0.90 2.60 22.58
N GLY A 362 0.68 2.90 21.29
CA GLY A 362 -0.65 3.08 20.69
C GLY A 362 -1.14 4.53 20.71
N GLY A 363 -0.35 5.47 21.23
CA GLY A 363 -0.66 6.90 21.16
C GLY A 363 -0.50 7.43 19.75
N MET A 364 -1.50 8.18 19.25
CA MET A 364 -1.51 8.74 17.91
C MET A 364 -2.32 10.05 17.87
N ILE A 365 -1.81 11.06 17.17
CA ILE A 365 -2.49 12.35 16.94
C ILE A 365 -2.39 12.81 15.49
N MET A 366 -3.36 13.62 15.06
CA MET A 366 -3.35 14.31 13.76
C MET A 366 -3.62 15.81 13.95
N ASP A 367 -2.78 16.65 13.34
CA ASP A 367 -2.98 18.11 13.35
C ASP A 367 -2.19 18.80 12.24
N ARG A 368 -2.39 20.11 12.08
CA ARG A 368 -1.53 20.96 11.25
C ARG A 368 -0.23 21.27 11.99
N LEU A 369 0.90 20.90 11.41
CA LEU A 369 2.20 20.87 12.08
C LEU A 369 3.15 21.97 11.58
N ARG A 370 3.82 22.62 12.54
CA ARG A 370 5.00 23.46 12.34
C ARG A 370 6.15 22.98 13.21
N HIS A 371 7.36 23.05 12.66
CA HIS A 371 8.59 23.10 13.42
C HIS A 371 9.30 24.40 13.02
N GLN A 372 9.84 25.12 13.99
CA GLN A 372 10.51 26.40 13.78
C GLN A 372 11.85 26.39 14.50
N GLU A 373 12.94 26.55 13.76
CA GLU A 373 14.27 26.71 14.32
C GLU A 373 14.69 28.18 14.28
N THR A 374 15.38 28.65 15.32
CA THR A 374 16.01 29.96 15.37
C THR A 374 17.50 29.77 15.64
N LEU A 375 18.32 30.26 14.70
CA LEU A 375 19.75 30.36 14.82
C LEU A 375 20.09 31.63 15.60
N VAL A 376 20.88 31.49 16.66
CA VAL A 376 21.43 32.60 17.45
C VAL A 376 22.92 32.72 17.14
N ILE A 377 23.33 33.84 16.56
CA ILE A 377 24.68 34.10 16.09
C ILE A 377 25.40 34.94 17.13
N ASN A 378 26.55 34.45 17.62
CA ASN A 378 27.39 35.07 18.64
C ASN A 378 26.62 35.51 19.91
N GLY A 379 25.52 34.81 20.24
CA GLY A 379 24.66 35.11 21.39
C GLY A 379 23.79 36.37 21.28
N GLN A 380 23.68 36.99 20.09
CA GLN A 380 22.98 38.27 19.90
C GLN A 380 22.01 38.27 18.71
N ASP A 381 22.52 38.04 17.50
CA ASP A 381 21.72 38.08 16.27
C ASP A 381 20.80 36.86 16.20
N ARG A 382 19.50 37.04 15.95
CA ARG A 382 18.50 35.95 15.88
C ARG A 382 17.90 35.82 14.49
N VAL A 383 17.90 34.61 13.94
CA VAL A 383 17.55 34.33 12.54
C VAL A 383 16.68 33.08 12.47
N SER A 384 15.44 33.20 11.96
CA SER A 384 14.61 32.03 11.69
C SER A 384 15.21 31.19 10.56
N LEU A 385 15.12 29.87 10.69
CA LEU A 385 15.39 28.93 9.61
C LEU A 385 14.04 28.47 9.04
N GLN A 386 13.98 28.29 7.72
CA GLN A 386 12.74 28.08 6.98
C GLN A 386 12.45 26.59 6.72
N ALA A 387 13.49 25.77 6.72
CA ALA A 387 13.42 24.32 6.61
C ALA A 387 14.68 23.65 7.19
N LEU A 388 14.51 22.42 7.65
CA LEU A 388 15.58 21.46 7.96
C LEU A 388 15.42 20.26 7.01
N ASN A 389 16.50 19.87 6.32
CA ASN A 389 16.55 18.69 5.45
C ASN A 389 15.35 18.57 4.48
N SER A 390 15.02 19.64 3.73
CA SER A 390 13.87 19.63 2.82
C SER A 390 14.26 19.91 1.37
N GLY A 391 13.55 19.25 0.45
CA GLY A 391 13.54 19.60 -0.97
C GLY A 391 12.68 20.83 -1.30
N TYR A 392 11.94 21.36 -0.32
CA TYR A 392 11.12 22.56 -0.50
C TYR A 392 11.98 23.83 -0.44
N VAL A 393 12.31 24.37 -1.61
CA VAL A 393 13.16 25.57 -1.73
C VAL A 393 12.34 26.85 -1.53
N GLN A 394 12.80 27.69 -0.60
CA GLN A 394 12.35 29.07 -0.41
C GLN A 394 13.55 30.01 -0.20
N SER A 395 13.32 31.32 -0.34
CA SER A 395 14.22 32.37 0.14
C SER A 395 14.33 32.35 1.66
N GLY A 396 15.48 32.75 2.20
CA GLY A 396 15.81 32.68 3.62
C GLY A 396 16.98 31.72 3.87
N VAL A 397 16.86 30.87 4.89
CA VAL A 397 17.89 29.88 5.27
C VAL A 397 17.27 28.50 5.38
N ALA A 398 17.92 27.48 4.80
CA ALA A 398 17.65 26.08 5.07
C ALA A 398 18.85 25.42 5.76
N ARG A 399 18.61 24.48 6.68
CA ARG A 399 19.65 23.70 7.37
C ARG A 399 19.71 22.29 6.79
N TYR A 400 20.91 21.76 6.57
CA TYR A 400 21.12 20.39 6.10
C TYR A 400 22.12 19.68 7.02
N THR A 401 21.70 18.55 7.58
CA THR A 401 22.39 17.75 8.60
C THR A 401 22.76 16.36 8.07
N PRO A 402 23.58 15.54 8.76
CA PRO A 402 23.92 14.20 8.28
C PRO A 402 22.74 13.28 7.95
N THR A 403 21.56 13.48 8.54
CA THR A 403 20.32 12.77 8.18
C THR A 403 19.74 13.17 6.82
N TRP A 404 20.25 14.21 6.16
CA TRP A 404 20.01 14.47 4.74
C TRP A 404 20.78 13.52 3.82
N GLY A 405 21.95 13.08 4.27
CA GLY A 405 22.96 12.38 3.46
C GLY A 405 24.38 12.88 3.76
N ARG A 406 25.37 12.28 3.11
CA ARG A 406 26.80 12.64 3.28
C ARG A 406 27.19 13.96 2.60
N SER A 407 26.36 14.46 1.69
CA SER A 407 26.57 15.71 0.98
C SER A 407 25.25 16.41 0.64
N TYR A 408 25.29 17.72 0.53
CA TYR A 408 24.20 18.54 0.03
C TYR A 408 24.49 18.95 -1.41
N ARG A 409 23.51 18.77 -2.30
CA ARG A 409 23.55 19.23 -3.69
C ARG A 409 22.70 20.49 -3.84
N ALA A 410 23.28 21.56 -4.35
CA ALA A 410 22.64 22.88 -4.41
C ALA A 410 21.37 22.86 -5.26
N LEU A 411 20.24 23.29 -4.68
CA LEU A 411 18.92 23.06 -5.28
C LEU A 411 18.44 24.19 -6.20
N ASN A 412 18.94 25.42 -6.04
CA ASN A 412 18.45 26.57 -6.81
C ASN A 412 19.53 27.63 -7.10
N GLY A 413 19.80 27.88 -8.38
CA GLY A 413 20.57 29.03 -8.88
C GLY A 413 21.99 29.12 -8.32
N LYS A 414 22.20 30.07 -7.40
CA LYS A 414 23.43 30.24 -6.62
C LYS A 414 23.08 30.32 -5.14
N GLU A 415 23.68 29.45 -4.35
CA GLU A 415 23.44 29.36 -2.91
C GLU A 415 24.70 29.71 -2.13
N ASN A 416 24.53 30.40 -1.00
CA ASN A 416 25.65 30.72 -0.11
C ASN A 416 25.64 29.74 1.05
N ILE A 417 26.59 28.79 1.03
CA ILE A 417 26.67 27.72 2.01
C ILE A 417 27.64 28.11 3.12
N VAL A 418 27.16 28.01 4.36
CA VAL A 418 27.96 28.12 5.57
C VAL A 418 28.18 26.72 6.12
N VAL A 419 29.45 26.30 6.20
CA VAL A 419 29.87 25.04 6.79
C VAL A 419 30.03 25.25 8.30
N VAL A 420 29.33 24.44 9.11
CA VAL A 420 29.33 24.55 10.57
C VAL A 420 29.77 23.22 11.17
N GLU A 421 30.72 23.25 12.09
CA GLU A 421 31.15 22.11 12.91
C GLU A 421 31.26 22.54 14.36
N ASN A 422 30.88 21.66 15.29
CA ASN A 422 31.00 21.92 16.74
C ASN A 422 30.39 23.27 17.16
N ASN A 423 29.26 23.66 16.54
CA ASN A 423 28.58 24.95 16.75
C ASN A 423 29.41 26.20 16.39
N GLN A 424 30.38 26.08 15.47
CA GLN A 424 31.16 27.19 14.94
C GLN A 424 31.25 27.16 13.40
N VAL A 425 31.20 28.33 12.77
CA VAL A 425 31.38 28.49 11.31
C VAL A 425 32.84 28.19 10.93
N GLN A 426 33.03 27.17 10.08
CA GLN A 426 34.34 26.76 9.57
C GLN A 426 34.68 27.38 8.22
N ARG A 427 33.68 27.56 7.35
CA ARG A 427 33.85 28.11 5.99
C ARG A 427 32.57 28.75 5.48
N ILE A 428 32.68 29.80 4.67
CA ILE A 428 31.58 30.35 3.87
C ILE A 428 31.95 30.26 2.39
N THR A 429 31.05 29.75 1.55
CA THR A 429 31.31 29.52 0.12
C THR A 429 30.05 29.76 -0.71
N GLU A 430 30.23 30.11 -1.98
CA GLU A 430 29.13 30.13 -2.96
C GLU A 430 29.19 28.83 -3.77
N VAL A 431 28.04 28.23 -4.04
CA VAL A 431 27.89 27.05 -4.91
C VAL A 431 26.83 27.33 -5.97
N SER A 432 27.02 26.75 -7.15
CA SER A 432 26.06 26.79 -8.26
C SER A 432 25.12 25.59 -8.21
N GLN A 433 23.92 25.73 -8.77
CA GLN A 433 22.91 24.67 -8.81
C GLN A 433 23.47 23.35 -9.36
N GLY A 434 23.25 22.26 -8.63
CA GLY A 434 23.72 20.93 -8.98
C GLY A 434 25.15 20.61 -8.54
N GLU A 435 25.95 21.57 -8.08
CA GLU A 435 27.22 21.32 -7.39
C GLU A 435 26.96 20.68 -6.02
N SER A 436 27.91 19.86 -5.54
CA SER A 436 27.81 19.15 -4.25
C SER A 436 28.85 19.61 -3.25
N ILE A 437 28.46 19.66 -1.97
CA ILE A 437 29.30 20.01 -0.83
C ILE A 437 29.07 19.01 0.31
N ALA A 438 30.15 18.49 0.89
CA ALA A 438 30.07 17.54 2.00
C ALA A 438 29.40 18.14 3.23
N ILE A 439 28.55 17.36 3.92
CA ILE A 439 27.95 17.72 5.20
C ILE A 439 28.87 17.19 6.32
N PRO A 440 29.37 18.02 7.25
CA PRO A 440 30.26 17.54 8.31
C PRO A 440 29.56 16.56 9.27
N PRO A 441 30.17 15.41 9.64
CA PRO A 441 29.55 14.42 10.53
C PRO A 441 29.18 14.95 11.93
N ASN A 442 29.95 15.91 12.42
CA ASN A 442 29.82 16.60 13.72
C ASN A 442 29.24 18.03 13.55
N GLY A 443 28.42 18.24 12.52
CA GLY A 443 28.04 19.57 12.08
C GLY A 443 26.83 19.61 11.15
N TYR A 444 26.72 20.71 10.41
CA TYR A 444 25.64 20.94 9.45
C TYR A 444 26.04 22.03 8.43
N LEU A 445 25.24 22.15 7.38
CA LEU A 445 25.31 23.24 6.42
C LEU A 445 24.12 24.19 6.61
N LEU A 446 24.33 25.49 6.39
CA LEU A 446 23.26 26.47 6.21
C LEU A 446 23.30 26.97 4.77
N ALA A 447 22.23 26.72 4.01
CA ALA A 447 22.05 27.24 2.66
C ALA A 447 21.27 28.56 2.71
N ILE A 448 21.97 29.67 2.45
CA ILE A 448 21.41 31.02 2.46
C ILE A 448 21.01 31.41 1.02
N ARG A 449 19.71 31.68 0.83
CA ARG A 449 19.09 31.97 -0.47
C ARG A 449 18.41 33.35 -0.42
N GLY A 450 18.81 34.27 -1.28
CA GLY A 450 18.19 35.61 -1.39
C GLY A 450 18.33 36.51 -0.16
N ASN A 451 19.26 36.25 0.76
CA ASN A 451 19.47 37.04 1.97
C ASN A 451 20.96 37.46 2.14
N PRO A 452 21.40 38.54 1.47
CA PRO A 452 22.80 39.00 1.53
C PRO A 452 23.17 39.61 2.89
N GLU A 453 22.21 40.20 3.61
CA GLU A 453 22.42 40.80 4.94
C GLU A 453 22.71 39.77 6.03
N LEU A 454 22.31 38.51 5.84
CA LEU A 454 22.75 37.42 6.69
C LEU A 454 24.17 36.98 6.37
N LYS A 455 24.53 36.89 5.07
CA LYS A 455 25.87 36.51 4.64
C LYS A 455 26.94 37.45 5.23
N SER A 456 26.68 38.76 5.30
CA SER A 456 27.61 39.74 5.85
C SER A 456 27.75 39.73 7.38
N ARG A 457 26.81 39.12 8.11
CA ARG A 457 26.88 38.94 9.58
C ARG A 457 27.62 37.67 10.00
N LEU A 458 27.72 36.68 9.10
CA LEU A 458 28.43 35.43 9.34
C LEU A 458 29.89 35.54 8.87
N ARG A 459 30.80 35.04 9.69
CA ARG A 459 32.24 34.91 9.40
C ARG A 459 32.80 33.65 10.04
N GLU A 460 33.93 33.17 9.55
CA GLU A 460 34.64 32.03 10.14
C GLU A 460 34.96 32.31 11.63
N GLY A 461 34.83 31.28 12.46
CA GLY A 461 34.89 31.39 13.93
C GLY A 461 33.64 31.97 14.61
N SER A 462 32.56 32.32 13.88
CA SER A 462 31.30 32.74 14.52
C SER A 462 30.64 31.57 15.25
N SER A 463 30.24 31.80 16.50
CA SER A 463 29.55 30.80 17.32
C SER A 463 28.05 30.80 17.02
N LEU A 464 27.46 29.61 16.94
CA LEU A 464 26.08 29.39 16.53
C LEU A 464 25.34 28.51 17.55
N GLN A 465 24.24 29.00 18.10
CA GLN A 465 23.32 28.21 18.92
C GLN A 465 22.01 27.99 18.14
N LEU A 466 21.43 26.80 18.26
CA LEU A 466 20.11 26.46 17.72
C LEU A 466 19.09 26.40 18.86
N GLU A 467 18.01 27.17 18.72
CA GLU A 467 16.77 27.00 19.48
C GLU A 467 15.71 26.43 18.53
N ASN A 468 14.81 25.58 19.02
CA ASN A 468 13.70 25.06 18.21
C ASN A 468 12.38 24.97 18.98
N GLN A 469 11.27 24.96 18.25
CA GLN A 469 9.93 24.80 18.78
C GLN A 469 9.06 24.00 17.81
N THR A 470 8.34 23.00 18.33
CA THR A 470 7.30 22.27 17.58
C THR A 470 5.92 22.77 18.02
N ILE A 471 5.02 22.96 17.05
CA ILE A 471 3.67 23.49 17.25
C ILE A 471 2.68 22.61 16.45
N PRO A 472 1.66 21.99 17.08
CA PRO A 472 1.37 21.98 18.52
C PRO A 472 2.48 21.33 19.37
N PRO A 473 2.68 21.75 20.63
CA PRO A 473 3.74 21.20 21.50
C PRO A 473 3.71 19.68 21.65
N ALA A 474 2.52 19.05 21.66
CA ALA A 474 2.35 17.60 21.81
C ALA A 474 3.04 16.75 20.73
N PHE A 475 3.35 17.31 19.54
CA PHE A 475 4.16 16.62 18.53
C PHE A 475 5.63 16.45 18.94
N SER A 476 6.07 17.10 20.02
CA SER A 476 7.42 16.91 20.58
C SER A 476 7.56 15.53 21.20
N ASP A 477 6.53 15.06 21.90
CA ASP A 477 6.50 13.86 22.73
C ASP A 477 6.53 12.57 21.88
N TYR A 478 6.00 12.63 20.66
CA TYR A 478 5.92 11.48 19.75
C TYR A 478 7.25 11.22 19.01
N PRO A 479 7.81 9.99 19.06
CA PRO A 479 9.07 9.66 18.38
C PRO A 479 8.94 9.56 16.86
N TYR A 480 7.73 9.31 16.33
CA TYR A 480 7.46 9.21 14.89
C TYR A 480 6.50 10.29 14.40
N ILE A 481 6.81 10.89 13.26
CA ILE A 481 5.94 11.86 12.56
C ILE A 481 6.07 11.67 11.05
N LEU A 482 4.95 11.76 10.34
CA LEU A 482 4.91 11.93 8.89
C LEU A 482 3.91 13.04 8.51
N ALA A 483 4.30 13.98 7.64
CA ALA A 483 3.37 14.97 7.07
C ALA A 483 2.99 14.65 5.63
N ALA A 484 1.74 14.99 5.30
CA ALA A 484 1.25 15.04 3.94
C ALA A 484 0.23 16.18 3.84
N GLY A 485 -1.04 15.91 4.13
CA GLY A 485 -2.13 16.88 4.14
C GLY A 485 -2.98 16.88 2.87
N PRO A 486 -4.10 17.61 2.85
CA PRO A 486 -4.61 18.41 3.97
C PRO A 486 -5.16 17.56 5.13
N LEU A 487 -5.27 18.16 6.31
CA LEU A 487 -6.01 17.58 7.43
C LEU A 487 -7.50 17.60 7.09
N LEU A 488 -8.16 16.43 7.10
CA LEU A 488 -9.52 16.25 6.58
C LEU A 488 -10.58 16.32 7.68
N ILE A 489 -10.40 15.52 8.73
CA ILE A 489 -11.33 15.35 9.84
C ILE A 489 -10.51 15.43 11.13
N LYS A 490 -11.06 16.07 12.17
CA LYS A 490 -10.47 16.08 13.52
C LYS A 490 -11.56 16.13 14.58
N ASN A 491 -11.48 15.31 15.62
CA ASN A 491 -12.51 15.21 16.68
C ASN A 491 -13.95 15.09 16.11
N GLN A 492 -14.15 14.23 15.12
CA GLN A 492 -15.37 14.01 14.32
C GLN A 492 -15.83 15.21 13.45
N GLN A 493 -15.16 16.36 13.51
CA GLN A 493 -15.50 17.54 12.73
C GLN A 493 -14.72 17.58 11.41
N VAL A 494 -15.37 18.03 10.33
CA VAL A 494 -14.69 18.30 9.07
C VAL A 494 -13.85 19.57 9.22
N VAL A 495 -12.53 19.43 9.10
CA VAL A 495 -11.56 20.53 9.24
C VAL A 495 -10.77 20.81 7.96
N LEU A 496 -11.20 20.24 6.84
CA LEU A 496 -10.63 20.41 5.50
C LEU A 496 -10.55 21.90 5.12
N ASP A 497 -9.33 22.42 5.15
CA ASP A 497 -8.96 23.80 4.82
C ASP A 497 -7.61 23.74 4.08
N ALA A 498 -7.69 23.39 2.79
CA ALA A 498 -6.52 23.10 1.96
C ALA A 498 -5.79 24.37 1.50
N GLU A 499 -6.49 25.50 1.43
CA GLU A 499 -5.92 26.82 1.09
C GLU A 499 -4.99 27.30 2.22
N ARG A 500 -5.42 27.18 3.48
CA ARG A 500 -4.58 27.45 4.67
C ARG A 500 -3.34 26.56 4.78
N GLU A 501 -3.40 25.37 4.21
CA GLU A 501 -2.27 24.42 4.13
C GLU A 501 -1.43 24.58 2.85
N ASN A 502 -1.69 25.66 2.10
CA ASN A 502 -0.99 26.04 0.88
C ASN A 502 -0.94 24.89 -0.15
N PHE A 503 -2.09 24.26 -0.39
CA PHE A 503 -2.32 23.47 -1.59
C PHE A 503 -2.84 24.37 -2.71
N SER A 504 -2.50 24.04 -3.96
CA SER A 504 -2.92 24.85 -5.10
C SER A 504 -4.38 24.60 -5.49
N ASP A 505 -5.01 25.66 -6.01
CA ASP A 505 -6.29 25.66 -6.73
C ASP A 505 -6.55 24.39 -7.57
N ALA A 506 -5.53 23.96 -8.32
CA ALA A 506 -5.58 22.79 -9.18
C ALA A 506 -5.69 21.49 -8.37
N PHE A 507 -4.87 21.30 -7.34
CA PHE A 507 -4.91 20.12 -6.45
C PHE A 507 -6.22 20.05 -5.64
N ILE A 508 -6.74 21.21 -5.22
CA ILE A 508 -7.98 21.31 -4.44
C ILE A 508 -9.20 20.86 -5.26
N ARG A 509 -9.24 21.22 -6.55
CA ARG A 509 -10.29 20.80 -7.49
C ARG A 509 -10.03 19.43 -8.16
N GLN A 510 -8.88 18.82 -7.93
CA GLN A 510 -8.48 17.59 -8.62
C GLN A 510 -9.33 16.39 -8.19
N LYS A 511 -9.96 15.72 -9.17
CA LYS A 511 -10.37 14.32 -9.08
C LYS A 511 -9.15 13.43 -9.32
N ALA A 512 -8.85 12.52 -8.39
CA ALA A 512 -7.72 11.60 -8.47
C ALA A 512 -7.92 10.43 -7.51
N HIS A 513 -7.12 9.37 -7.64
CA HIS A 513 -6.95 8.43 -6.52
C HIS A 513 -6.44 9.17 -5.28
N ARG A 514 -6.87 8.75 -4.09
CA ARG A 514 -6.48 9.38 -2.82
C ARG A 514 -6.06 8.31 -1.83
N SER A 515 -4.99 8.56 -1.09
CA SER A 515 -4.60 7.77 0.07
C SER A 515 -4.93 8.55 1.33
N ALA A 516 -5.34 7.86 2.39
CA ALA A 516 -5.60 8.48 3.68
C ALA A 516 -5.26 7.52 4.83
N ILE A 517 -4.89 8.12 5.96
CA ILE A 517 -4.85 7.44 7.26
C ILE A 517 -5.88 8.09 8.18
N ALA A 518 -6.63 7.27 8.92
CA ALA A 518 -7.68 7.72 9.81
C ALA A 518 -7.76 6.88 11.09
N LEU A 519 -8.36 7.47 12.13
CA LEU A 519 -8.69 6.81 13.40
C LEU A 519 -10.20 6.68 13.55
N LYS A 520 -10.66 5.61 14.20
CA LYS A 520 -12.07 5.38 14.54
C LYS A 520 -12.31 5.55 16.05
N GLN A 521 -13.59 5.68 16.42
CA GLN A 521 -14.01 5.90 17.81
C GLN A 521 -13.68 4.71 18.76
N ASP A 522 -13.46 3.52 18.19
CA ASP A 522 -12.98 2.31 18.86
C ASP A 522 -11.44 2.15 18.79
N GLY A 523 -10.73 3.22 18.45
CA GLY A 523 -9.27 3.26 18.32
C GLY A 523 -8.72 2.72 17.00
N LYS A 524 -9.50 1.98 16.21
CA LYS A 524 -8.99 1.31 14.99
C LYS A 524 -8.35 2.29 14.01
N ILE A 525 -7.17 1.92 13.55
CA ILE A 525 -6.45 2.61 12.47
C ILE A 525 -7.03 2.14 11.14
N LEU A 526 -7.31 3.08 10.25
CA LEU A 526 -7.70 2.85 8.87
C LEU A 526 -6.56 3.27 7.94
N LEU A 527 -6.10 2.35 7.08
CA LEU A 527 -5.25 2.68 5.93
C LEU A 527 -6.11 2.56 4.68
N VAL A 528 -6.42 3.69 4.02
CA VAL A 528 -7.48 3.78 3.00
C VAL A 528 -6.91 4.20 1.65
N ALA A 529 -7.12 3.38 0.62
CA ALA A 529 -6.87 3.73 -0.77
C ALA A 529 -8.20 3.88 -1.53
N MET A 530 -8.48 5.10 -1.97
CA MET A 530 -9.66 5.47 -2.74
C MET A 530 -9.29 5.48 -4.23
N GLY A 531 -9.92 4.60 -5.00
CA GLY A 531 -9.78 4.48 -6.44
C GLY A 531 -10.74 5.38 -7.21
N GLU A 532 -11.03 5.00 -8.45
CA GLU A 532 -11.97 5.67 -9.35
C GLU A 532 -13.43 5.64 -8.87
N ARG A 533 -14.19 6.60 -9.40
CA ARG A 533 -15.65 6.54 -9.47
C ARG A 533 -16.05 5.56 -10.58
N ILE A 534 -17.20 4.89 -10.47
CA ILE A 534 -17.77 4.18 -11.62
C ILE A 534 -18.00 5.20 -12.76
N GLY A 535 -17.19 5.09 -13.83
CA GLY A 535 -17.26 5.97 -15.01
C GLY A 535 -16.50 7.29 -14.94
N ASP A 536 -15.62 7.52 -13.96
CA ASP A 536 -14.76 8.72 -13.89
C ASP A 536 -13.54 8.51 -12.97
N ASN A 537 -12.65 9.48 -12.95
CA ASN A 537 -11.54 9.64 -12.01
C ASN A 537 -11.96 9.49 -10.52
N GLY A 538 -10.98 9.26 -9.65
CA GLY A 538 -11.19 9.15 -8.20
C GLY A 538 -11.59 10.46 -7.50
N PRO A 539 -11.84 10.43 -6.18
CA PRO A 539 -12.51 11.50 -5.46
C PRO A 539 -11.72 12.83 -5.36
N THR A 540 -12.46 13.92 -5.27
CA THR A 540 -11.98 15.19 -4.70
C THR A 540 -11.75 15.06 -3.20
N LEU A 541 -11.08 16.06 -2.60
CA LEU A 541 -10.85 16.11 -1.15
C LEU A 541 -12.16 16.11 -0.34
N ARG A 542 -13.25 16.69 -0.87
CA ARG A 542 -14.56 16.73 -0.18
C ARG A 542 -15.27 15.37 -0.23
N GLU A 543 -15.23 14.68 -1.37
CA GLU A 543 -15.76 13.31 -1.47
C GLU A 543 -14.93 12.35 -0.61
N SER A 544 -13.62 12.57 -0.50
CA SER A 544 -12.73 11.79 0.38
C SER A 544 -13.12 11.93 1.86
N VAL A 545 -13.47 13.13 2.32
CA VAL A 545 -14.07 13.36 3.66
C VAL A 545 -15.35 12.54 3.82
N SER A 546 -16.26 12.58 2.84
CA SER A 546 -17.53 11.83 2.89
C SER A 546 -17.32 10.31 2.90
N ILE A 547 -16.33 9.79 2.18
CA ILE A 547 -15.93 8.38 2.23
C ILE A 547 -15.44 8.03 3.64
N LEU A 548 -14.50 8.80 4.20
CA LEU A 548 -13.91 8.54 5.51
C LEU A 548 -14.94 8.61 6.65
N GLN A 549 -15.87 9.57 6.61
CA GLN A 549 -16.99 9.63 7.55
C GLN A 549 -17.89 8.38 7.48
N ARG A 550 -18.11 7.80 6.29
CA ARG A 550 -18.85 6.54 6.12
C ARG A 550 -18.09 5.31 6.62
N LEU A 551 -16.75 5.35 6.62
CA LEU A 551 -15.90 4.32 7.24
C LEU A 551 -15.80 4.48 8.79
N GLY A 552 -16.36 5.56 9.34
CA GLY A 552 -16.40 5.84 10.78
C GLY A 552 -15.22 6.64 11.32
N ALA A 553 -14.48 7.35 10.45
CA ALA A 553 -13.32 8.15 10.83
C ALA A 553 -13.70 9.33 11.76
N ILE A 554 -13.01 9.42 12.90
CA ILE A 554 -13.10 10.54 13.85
C ILE A 554 -11.97 11.56 13.66
N ASP A 555 -10.81 11.11 13.22
CA ASP A 555 -9.67 11.94 12.82
C ASP A 555 -9.12 11.35 11.51
N ALA A 556 -8.75 12.20 10.54
CA ALA A 556 -8.26 11.74 9.24
C ALA A 556 -7.33 12.73 8.54
N LEU A 557 -6.28 12.19 7.92
CA LEU A 557 -5.26 12.91 7.18
C LEU A 557 -5.18 12.38 5.74
N ASN A 558 -5.23 13.29 4.75
CA ASN A 558 -4.92 12.94 3.37
C ASN A 558 -3.40 12.70 3.21
N LEU A 559 -3.04 11.62 2.52
CA LEU A 559 -1.68 11.26 2.13
C LEU A 559 -1.46 11.56 0.63
N ASP A 560 -0.26 11.33 0.09
CA ASP A 560 -0.01 11.58 -1.34
C ASP A 560 -0.93 10.74 -2.26
N GLY A 561 -1.23 11.25 -3.47
CA GLY A 561 -2.37 10.82 -4.29
C GLY A 561 -2.02 10.34 -5.71
N GLY A 562 -3.07 10.03 -6.48
CA GLY A 562 -3.02 9.80 -7.92
C GLY A 562 -2.15 8.61 -8.33
N GLY A 563 -0.95 8.90 -8.85
CA GLY A 563 0.04 7.88 -9.18
C GLY A 563 0.56 7.16 -7.93
N SER A 564 0.82 7.91 -6.86
CA SER A 564 1.39 7.40 -5.60
C SER A 564 0.44 6.48 -4.83
N THR A 565 -0.89 6.64 -5.00
CA THR A 565 -1.89 5.90 -4.23
C THR A 565 -1.73 4.39 -4.37
N SER A 566 -1.19 3.78 -3.32
CA SER A 566 -0.84 2.37 -3.22
C SER A 566 -0.97 1.90 -1.77
N LEU A 567 -1.55 0.72 -1.59
CA LEU A 567 -1.79 0.06 -0.32
C LEU A 567 -1.29 -1.38 -0.44
N TYR A 568 -0.39 -1.76 0.46
CA TYR A 568 0.40 -2.98 0.42
C TYR A 568 0.06 -3.91 1.59
N LEU A 569 0.01 -5.21 1.31
CA LEU A 569 -0.26 -6.29 2.26
C LEU A 569 0.45 -7.56 1.80
N GLY A 570 1.25 -8.20 2.67
CA GLY A 570 1.79 -9.55 2.45
C GLY A 570 2.59 -9.75 1.16
N GLY A 571 3.36 -8.74 0.74
CA GLY A 571 4.21 -8.79 -0.45
C GLY A 571 3.68 -8.03 -1.67
N GLU A 572 2.40 -7.66 -1.73
CA GLU A 572 1.75 -7.14 -2.95
C GLU A 572 0.93 -5.87 -2.71
N LEU A 573 0.57 -5.16 -3.79
CA LEU A 573 -0.48 -4.14 -3.74
C LEU A 573 -1.87 -4.80 -3.76
N ILE A 574 -2.79 -4.31 -2.93
CA ILE A 574 -4.18 -4.80 -2.84
C ILE A 574 -5.23 -3.85 -3.43
N ASN A 575 -4.83 -2.63 -3.83
CA ASN A 575 -5.76 -1.60 -4.35
C ASN A 575 -5.69 -1.37 -5.87
N ARG A 576 -4.63 -1.84 -6.56
CA ARG A 576 -4.39 -1.62 -8.00
C ARG A 576 -3.29 -2.55 -8.53
N PRO A 577 -3.22 -2.84 -9.84
CA PRO A 577 -2.09 -3.54 -10.45
C PRO A 577 -0.79 -2.74 -10.28
N ALA A 578 0.30 -3.42 -9.90
CA ALA A 578 1.58 -2.78 -9.56
C ALA A 578 2.14 -1.89 -10.69
N ALA A 579 2.00 -2.29 -11.96
CA ALA A 579 2.45 -1.52 -13.12
C ALA A 579 1.72 -0.18 -13.32
N THR A 580 0.63 0.07 -12.59
CA THR A 580 -0.10 1.35 -12.62
C THR A 580 0.30 2.31 -11.50
N ALA A 581 1.07 1.86 -10.51
CA ALA A 581 1.51 2.67 -9.37
C ALA A 581 2.77 3.48 -9.72
N GLY A 582 2.88 4.69 -9.17
CA GLY A 582 4.09 5.50 -9.24
C GLY A 582 5.14 5.05 -8.21
N ARG A 583 6.40 5.40 -8.48
CA ARG A 583 7.45 5.39 -7.45
C ARG A 583 7.18 6.53 -6.46
N ILE A 584 7.39 6.27 -5.17
CA ILE A 584 7.14 7.17 -4.04
C ILE A 584 8.42 7.39 -3.24
N HIS A 585 8.51 8.52 -2.52
CA HIS A 585 9.63 8.78 -1.60
C HIS A 585 9.48 8.01 -0.29
N SER A 586 8.32 8.15 0.38
CA SER A 586 8.08 7.63 1.72
C SER A 586 6.70 6.97 1.87
N ALA A 587 6.57 6.13 2.89
CA ALA A 587 5.37 5.38 3.25
C ALA A 587 5.24 5.25 4.78
N ILE A 588 4.05 4.88 5.26
CA ILE A 588 3.83 4.39 6.62
C ILE A 588 3.91 2.86 6.56
N GLY A 589 4.95 2.27 7.13
CA GLY A 589 5.19 0.84 7.20
C GLY A 589 4.78 0.25 8.55
N LEU A 590 4.15 -0.91 8.52
CA LEU A 590 3.59 -1.63 9.68
C LEU A 590 4.19 -3.04 9.76
N TYR A 591 4.82 -3.33 10.89
CA TYR A 591 5.21 -4.69 11.26
C TYR A 591 4.10 -5.34 12.09
N LEU A 592 3.82 -6.60 11.80
CA LEU A 592 3.11 -7.52 12.70
C LEU A 592 4.11 -8.61 13.08
N GLN A 593 4.63 -8.55 14.30
CA GLN A 593 5.49 -9.61 14.82
C GLN A 593 4.64 -10.81 15.31
N ASP A 594 5.30 -11.87 15.77
CA ASP A 594 4.70 -13.08 16.36
C ASP A 594 5.37 -13.39 17.70
#